data_AF-A0A2A8V3Z0-F1
#
_entry.id   AF-A0A2A8V3Z0-F1
#
_cell.length_a   1.000
_cell.length_b   1.000
_cell.length_c   1.000
_cell.angle_alpha   90.00
_cell.angle_beta   90.00
_cell.angle_gamma   90.00
#
_symmetry.space_group_name_H-M   'P 1'
#
loop_
_entity.id
_entity.type
_entity.pdbx_description
1 polymer ?
#
loop_
_entity_poly.entity_id
_entity_poly.type
_entity_poly.pdbx_seq_one_letter_code
_entity_poly.pdbx_strand_id
1 'polypeptide(L)'
;MMESKQFYYVDISSGDILQDPHQNASPSYRIFATPTEVNELKMLFNDNYDDDMSTMRRAQVPFRQYHNSPEDDHYDQSMRDIYAKIYLLGDEEARSHITAIGVLENTSDHHMREDIKNLK
;
A
#
# COMPACT_ATOMS: atom_id res chain seq x y z
N MET A 1 4.14 -10.33 -25.95
CA MET A 1 3.22 -9.41 -26.64
C MET A 1 3.37 -8.05 -25.98
N MET A 2 3.33 -6.95 -26.72
CA MET A 2 3.42 -5.62 -26.12
C MET A 2 2.03 -5.28 -25.60
N GLU A 3 1.85 -5.27 -24.28
CA GLU A 3 0.57 -4.95 -23.67
C GLU A 3 0.33 -3.44 -23.74
N SER A 4 -0.86 -3.04 -24.19
CA SER A 4 -1.23 -1.62 -24.29
C SER A 4 -1.58 -1.08 -22.90
N LYS A 5 -1.07 0.11 -22.57
CA LYS A 5 -1.47 0.82 -21.36
C LYS A 5 -2.88 1.39 -21.50
N GLN A 6 -3.67 1.30 -20.45
CA GLN A 6 -5.03 1.82 -20.36
C GLN A 6 -5.20 2.59 -19.04
N PHE A 7 -6.25 3.40 -18.97
CA PHE A 7 -6.61 4.08 -17.73
C PHE A 7 -7.37 3.15 -16.80
N TYR A 8 -6.98 3.18 -15.53
CA TYR A 8 -7.68 2.50 -14.45
C TYR A 8 -7.86 3.48 -13.28
N TYR A 9 -8.89 3.20 -12.49
CA TYR A 9 -9.28 3.94 -11.31
C TYR A 9 -9.14 3.03 -10.11
N VAL A 10 -8.39 3.49 -9.12
CA VAL A 10 -8.04 2.74 -7.92
C VAL A 10 -8.77 3.36 -6.74
N ASP A 11 -9.46 2.52 -5.98
CA ASP A 11 -10.01 2.87 -4.68
C ASP A 11 -9.12 2.30 -3.59
N ILE A 12 -8.48 3.18 -2.84
CA ILE A 12 -7.57 2.75 -1.77
C ILE A 12 -8.32 2.15 -0.58
N SER A 13 -9.60 2.48 -0.42
CA SER A 13 -10.42 2.05 0.72
C SER A 13 -10.95 0.64 0.52
N SER A 14 -11.38 0.31 -0.70
CA SER A 14 -11.88 -1.04 -1.04
C SER A 14 -10.83 -1.95 -1.68
N GLY A 15 -9.75 -1.38 -2.23
CA GLY A 15 -8.78 -2.11 -3.05
C GLY A 15 -9.25 -2.39 -4.48
N ASP A 16 -10.39 -1.82 -4.89
CA ASP A 16 -10.93 -2.02 -6.23
C ASP A 16 -10.12 -1.28 -7.29
N ILE A 17 -9.90 -1.95 -8.42
CA ILE A 17 -9.23 -1.38 -9.60
C ILE A 17 -10.12 -1.60 -10.82
N LEU A 18 -10.75 -0.53 -11.27
CA LEU A 18 -11.79 -0.55 -12.31
C LEU A 18 -11.38 0.30 -13.51
N GLN A 19 -11.83 -0.09 -14.70
CA GLN A 19 -11.61 0.70 -15.93
C GLN A 19 -12.65 1.81 -16.11
N ASP A 20 -13.81 1.66 -15.48
CA ASP A 20 -14.93 2.57 -15.59
C ASP A 20 -15.06 3.38 -14.29
N PRO A 21 -14.90 4.71 -14.35
CA PRO A 21 -15.07 5.56 -13.18
C PRO A 21 -16.52 5.60 -12.69
N HIS A 22 -17.52 5.19 -13.47
CA HIS A 22 -18.92 5.16 -13.02
C HIS A 22 -19.22 3.96 -12.13
N GLN A 23 -18.38 2.92 -12.15
CA GLN A 23 -18.51 1.77 -11.26
C GLN A 23 -17.93 2.05 -9.87
N ASN A 24 -17.19 3.15 -9.70
CA ASN A 24 -16.74 3.64 -8.41
C ASN A 24 -17.24 5.06 -8.17
N ALA A 25 -18.09 5.26 -7.17
CA ALA A 25 -18.67 6.57 -6.91
C ALA A 25 -17.63 7.66 -6.56
N SER A 26 -16.42 7.29 -6.11
CA SER A 26 -15.34 8.22 -5.76
C SER A 26 -13.97 7.52 -5.76
N PRO A 27 -13.37 7.26 -6.94
CA PRO A 27 -12.06 6.63 -7.00
C PRO A 27 -10.99 7.51 -6.34
N SER A 28 -10.07 6.89 -5.61
CA SER A 28 -9.01 7.58 -4.87
C SER A 28 -7.87 8.05 -5.78
N TYR A 29 -7.53 7.26 -6.80
CA TYR A 29 -6.42 7.54 -7.71
C TYR A 29 -6.74 7.11 -9.15
N ARG A 30 -6.13 7.79 -10.12
CA ARG A 30 -6.14 7.38 -11.53
C ARG A 30 -4.73 6.94 -11.94
N ILE A 31 -4.64 5.79 -12.59
CA ILE A 31 -3.37 5.19 -13.05
C ILE A 31 -3.41 4.89 -14.56
N PHE A 32 -2.23 4.83 -15.17
CA PHE A 32 -2.02 4.45 -16.56
C PHE A 32 -1.07 3.25 -16.65
N ALA A 33 -1.65 2.08 -16.87
CA ALA A 33 -0.99 0.80 -16.64
C ALA A 33 -1.37 -0.25 -17.70
N THR A 34 -0.49 -1.23 -17.88
CA THR A 34 -0.78 -2.47 -18.62
C THR A 34 -1.60 -3.44 -17.75
N PRO A 35 -2.27 -4.44 -18.34
CA PRO A 35 -2.96 -5.47 -17.58
C PRO A 35 -2.04 -6.22 -16.60
N THR A 36 -0.78 -6.48 -16.98
CA THR A 36 0.23 -7.02 -16.04
C THR A 36 0.50 -6.09 -14.87
N GLU A 37 0.77 -4.80 -15.10
CA GLU A 37 1.02 -3.83 -14.02
C GLU A 37 -0.21 -3.68 -13.09
N VAL A 38 -1.43 -3.80 -13.63
CA VAL A 38 -2.67 -3.81 -12.83
C VAL A 38 -2.78 -5.09 -12.00
N ASN A 39 -2.45 -6.25 -12.57
CA ASN A 39 -2.45 -7.51 -11.82
C ASN A 39 -1.42 -7.50 -10.70
N GLU A 40 -0.24 -6.93 -10.92
CA GLU A 40 0.75 -6.73 -9.85
C GLU A 40 0.19 -5.86 -8.72
N LEU A 41 -0.50 -4.75 -9.06
CA LEU A 41 -1.15 -3.91 -8.05
C LEU A 41 -2.28 -4.65 -7.32
N LYS A 42 -3.07 -5.49 -8.01
CA LYS A 42 -4.08 -6.35 -7.38
C LYS A 42 -3.48 -7.36 -6.41
N MET A 43 -2.32 -7.94 -6.76
CA MET A 43 -1.63 -8.87 -5.87
C MET A 43 -1.20 -8.17 -4.58
N LEU A 44 -0.67 -6.94 -4.66
CA LEU A 44 -0.32 -6.14 -3.48
C LEU A 44 -1.54 -5.88 -2.58
N PHE A 45 -2.71 -5.55 -3.16
CA PHE A 45 -3.95 -5.42 -2.40
C PHE A 45 -4.41 -6.73 -1.76
N ASN A 46 -4.28 -7.85 -2.48
CA ASN A 46 -4.66 -9.16 -1.95
C ASN A 46 -3.75 -9.61 -0.81
N ASP A 47 -2.42 -9.44 -0.95
CA ASP A 47 -1.45 -9.77 0.09
C ASP A 47 -1.72 -8.96 1.36
N ASN A 48 -2.05 -7.66 1.21
CA ASN A 48 -2.47 -6.80 2.32
C ASN A 48 -3.77 -7.27 3.01
N TYR A 49 -4.68 -7.94 2.28
CA TYR A 49 -5.95 -8.45 2.83
C TYR A 49 -5.84 -9.88 3.41
N ASP A 50 -4.97 -10.73 2.86
CA ASP A 50 -4.71 -12.08 3.37
C ASP A 50 -3.97 -12.05 4.72
N ASP A 51 -3.15 -11.02 4.97
CA ASP A 51 -2.60 -10.72 6.30
C ASP A 51 -3.71 -10.41 7.33
N ASP A 52 -4.86 -9.86 6.91
CA ASP A 52 -6.01 -9.58 7.77
C ASP A 52 -6.75 -10.87 8.19
N MET A 53 -6.84 -11.88 7.32
CA MET A 53 -7.43 -13.18 7.65
C MET A 53 -6.60 -13.98 8.67
N SER A 54 -5.27 -13.86 8.63
CA SER A 54 -4.39 -14.41 9.67
C SER A 54 -4.56 -13.68 11.01
N THR A 55 -4.84 -12.37 10.95
CA THR A 55 -5.03 -11.47 12.10
C THR A 55 -6.41 -11.61 12.75
N MET A 56 -7.46 -11.91 11.98
CA MET A 56 -8.83 -12.10 12.48
C MET A 56 -8.97 -13.33 13.40
N ARG A 57 -8.08 -14.34 13.30
CA ARG A 57 -8.00 -15.43 14.29
C ARG A 57 -7.48 -14.97 15.66
N ARG A 58 -6.75 -13.86 15.75
CA ARG A 58 -6.28 -13.28 17.03
C ARG A 58 -7.36 -12.44 17.73
N ALA A 59 -8.36 -11.95 16.99
CA ALA A 59 -9.46 -11.15 17.53
C ALA A 59 -10.38 -11.90 18.53
N GLN A 60 -10.30 -13.25 18.60
CA GLN A 60 -10.96 -14.03 19.65
C GLN A 60 -10.19 -14.07 20.99
N VAL A 61 -9.03 -13.43 21.10
CA VAL A 61 -8.25 -13.36 22.36
C VAL A 61 -8.41 -11.97 22.98
N PRO A 62 -9.08 -11.84 24.15
CA PRO A 62 -9.22 -10.55 24.79
C PRO A 62 -7.88 -10.05 25.33
N PHE A 63 -7.52 -8.81 24.97
CA PHE A 63 -6.47 -7.99 25.58
C PHE A 63 -5.05 -8.60 25.57
N ARG A 64 -4.33 -8.41 24.47
CA ARG A 64 -2.88 -8.22 24.54
C ARG A 64 -2.56 -6.75 24.26
N GLN A 65 -1.75 -6.20 25.15
CA GLN A 65 -1.38 -4.80 25.20
C GLN A 65 -0.66 -4.38 23.93
N TYR A 66 -1.02 -3.18 23.45
CA TYR A 66 -0.27 -2.37 22.48
C TYR A 66 1.22 -2.37 22.81
N HIS A 67 2.05 -2.96 21.95
CA HIS A 67 3.48 -2.68 21.82
C HIS A 67 4.00 -3.40 20.57
N ASN A 68 4.46 -2.62 19.59
CA ASN A 68 5.39 -3.00 18.50
C ASN A 68 5.42 -4.49 18.18
N SER A 69 4.36 -4.98 17.54
CA SER A 69 4.35 -6.34 17.02
C SER A 69 4.85 -6.29 15.58
N PRO A 70 5.70 -7.23 15.12
CA PRO A 70 6.16 -7.27 13.73
C PRO A 70 5.03 -7.29 12.70
N GLU A 71 3.81 -7.65 13.12
CA GLU A 71 2.59 -7.61 12.31
C GLU A 71 2.18 -6.18 11.90
N ASP A 72 2.44 -5.16 12.72
CA ASP A 72 2.20 -3.75 12.35
C ASP A 72 3.25 -3.27 11.32
N ASP A 73 4.52 -3.72 11.45
CA ASP A 73 5.57 -3.40 10.48
C ASP A 73 5.25 -3.98 9.09
N HIS A 74 4.63 -5.17 9.04
CA HIS A 74 4.20 -5.83 7.80
C HIS A 74 3.03 -5.11 7.14
N TYR A 75 1.99 -4.73 7.89
CA TYR A 75 0.86 -3.96 7.37
C TYR A 75 1.31 -2.60 6.83
N ASP A 76 2.16 -1.92 7.61
CA ASP A 76 2.77 -0.65 7.22
C ASP A 76 3.62 -0.79 5.94
N GLN A 77 4.29 -1.95 5.74
CA GLN A 77 5.09 -2.20 4.54
C GLN A 77 4.23 -2.51 3.31
N SER A 78 3.21 -3.34 3.45
CA SER A 78 2.31 -3.72 2.35
C SER A 78 1.54 -2.50 1.82
N MET A 79 1.05 -1.63 2.70
CA MET A 79 0.42 -0.36 2.30
C MET A 79 1.40 0.60 1.62
N ARG A 80 2.65 0.67 2.09
CA ARG A 80 3.69 1.46 1.41
C ARG A 80 3.95 0.97 -0.01
N ASP A 81 4.01 -0.34 -0.22
CA ASP A 81 4.26 -0.93 -1.54
C ASP A 81 3.08 -0.64 -2.51
N ILE A 82 1.84 -0.65 -2.01
CA ILE A 82 0.66 -0.22 -2.76
C ILE A 82 0.79 1.25 -3.17
N TYR A 83 1.09 2.16 -2.22
CA TYR A 83 1.26 3.58 -2.54
C TYR A 83 2.43 3.83 -3.49
N ALA A 84 3.54 3.11 -3.37
CA ALA A 84 4.67 3.22 -4.28
C ALA A 84 4.29 2.79 -5.70
N LYS A 85 3.52 1.71 -5.84
CA LYS A 85 3.02 1.23 -7.14
C LYS A 85 2.03 2.21 -7.76
N ILE A 86 1.13 2.79 -6.97
CA ILE A 86 0.21 3.84 -7.42
C ILE A 86 0.99 5.10 -7.82
N TYR A 87 2.04 5.49 -7.09
CA TYR A 87 2.89 6.63 -7.44
C TYR A 87 3.56 6.44 -8.81
N LEU A 88 4.06 5.23 -9.08
CA LEU A 88 4.72 4.90 -10.34
C LEU A 88 3.76 4.88 -11.53
N LEU A 89 2.54 4.34 -11.33
CA LEU A 89 1.54 4.19 -12.40
C LEU A 89 0.59 5.39 -12.52
N GLY A 90 0.53 6.23 -11.49
CA GLY A 90 -0.41 7.33 -11.34
C GLY A 90 -0.12 8.54 -12.21
N ASP A 91 -1.08 9.45 -12.31
CA ASP A 91 -0.87 10.75 -12.91
C ASP A 91 -0.27 11.77 -11.91
N GLU A 92 -0.15 13.03 -12.32
CA GLU A 92 0.47 14.07 -11.51
C GLU A 92 -0.31 14.35 -10.22
N GLU A 93 -1.64 14.24 -10.26
CA GLU A 93 -2.49 14.41 -9.09
C GLU A 93 -2.23 13.30 -8.07
N ALA A 94 -2.18 12.04 -8.52
CA ALA A 94 -1.85 10.90 -7.68
C ALA A 94 -0.46 11.05 -7.03
N ARG A 95 0.56 11.43 -7.81
CA ARG A 95 1.92 11.65 -7.29
C ARG A 95 1.98 12.79 -6.28
N SER A 96 1.31 13.90 -6.57
CA SER A 96 1.26 15.07 -5.69
C SER A 96 0.61 14.73 -4.35
N HIS A 97 -0.54 14.03 -4.39
CA HIS A 97 -1.24 13.62 -3.18
C HIS A 97 -0.41 12.65 -2.33
N ILE A 98 0.18 11.61 -2.94
CA ILE A 98 1.02 10.63 -2.24
C ILE A 98 2.27 11.29 -1.63
N THR A 99 2.85 12.27 -2.33
CA THR A 99 3.98 13.05 -1.80
C THR A 99 3.53 13.93 -0.62
N ALA A 100 2.38 14.58 -0.72
CA ALA A 100 1.88 15.48 0.32
C ALA A 100 1.55 14.76 1.64
N ILE A 101 1.13 13.49 1.59
CA ILE A 101 0.86 12.69 2.78
C ILE A 101 2.12 12.05 3.38
N GLY A 102 3.29 12.14 2.73
CA GLY A 102 4.58 11.70 3.26
C GLY A 102 4.76 10.18 3.38
N VAL A 103 3.86 9.37 2.83
CA VAL A 103 3.85 7.91 3.03
C VAL A 103 5.10 7.19 2.49
N LEU A 104 5.78 7.80 1.51
CA LEU A 104 7.00 7.25 0.90
C LEU A 104 8.30 7.78 1.54
N GLU A 105 8.25 8.84 2.36
CA GLU A 105 9.46 9.53 2.87
C GLU A 105 10.18 8.75 3.98
N ASN A 106 9.46 7.87 4.70
CA ASN A 106 10.00 7.08 5.82
C ASN A 106 11.01 5.99 5.41
N THR A 107 11.27 5.78 4.12
CA THR A 107 12.28 4.81 3.65
C THR A 107 13.72 5.29 3.84
N SER A 108 13.93 6.59 4.13
CA SER A 108 15.27 7.17 4.28
C SER A 108 15.82 7.14 5.71
N ASP A 109 14.99 6.86 6.73
CA ASP A 109 15.33 7.15 8.13
C ASP A 109 15.41 5.93 9.07
N HIS A 110 15.39 4.69 8.55
CA HIS A 110 15.52 3.50 9.41
C HIS A 110 16.87 2.77 9.26
N HIS A 111 17.96 3.41 9.73
CA HIS A 111 19.00 2.73 10.53
C HIS A 111 19.93 3.71 11.26
N MET A 112 19.46 4.36 12.32
CA MET A 112 20.34 4.82 13.40
C MET A 112 19.74 4.40 14.74
N ARG A 113 19.88 3.11 15.07
CA ARG A 113 19.92 2.69 16.47
C ARG A 113 21.20 3.23 17.09
N GLU A 114 21.13 4.41 17.73
CA GLU A 114 22.23 5.00 18.48
C GLU A 114 22.54 4.27 19.81
N ASP A 115 21.78 3.22 20.16
CA ASP A 115 21.89 2.47 21.42
C ASP A 115 23.09 1.50 21.50
N ILE A 116 23.86 1.31 20.42
CA ILE A 116 25.04 0.41 20.43
C ILE A 116 26.39 1.18 20.47
N LYS A 117 26.38 2.52 20.54
CA LYS A 117 27.63 3.30 20.59
C LYS A 117 28.28 3.44 21.97
N ASN A 118 27.63 2.99 23.04
CA ASN A 118 28.17 3.07 24.40
C ASN A 118 28.45 1.71 25.04
N LEU A 119 28.94 0.75 24.26
CA LEU A 119 29.68 -0.40 24.80
C LEU A 119 31.19 -0.22 24.54
N LYS A 120 31.79 0.73 25.26
CA LYS A 120 33.23 0.80 25.49
C LYS A 120 33.51 1.18 26.93
#